data_AF-A0A941YBU5-F1
#
_entry.id   AF-A0A941YBU5-F1
#
_cell.length_a   1.000
_cell.length_b   1.000
_cell.length_c   1.000
_cell.angle_alpha   90.00
_cell.angle_beta   90.00
_cell.angle_gamma   90.00
#
_symmetry.space_group_name_H-M   'P 1'
#
loop_
_entity.id
_entity.type
_entity.pdbx_description
1 polymer ?
#
loop_
_entity_poly.entity_id
_entity_poly.type
_entity_poly.pdbx_seq_one_letter_code
_entity_poly.pdbx_strand_id
1 'polypeptide(L)'
;MTLRVPFDGFADAVRRNLSTHDAYVHSDNARVIVSAGQGEKGMVVISSSTLPIVEVRSKLHGEGLHVYDGLWSIGDDLELLEMPYIGAVSYRANKEKTAVWVEAYPEMPTEARVLQDLFDEFRDAGEIEEVTFDQFVVSSQASVVVLSPDQIENFFTSKRLQGV
;
A
#
# COMPACT_ATOMS: atom_id res chain seq x y z
N MET A 1 -13.30 14.93 0.98
CA MET A 1 -13.74 13.53 1.11
C MET A 1 -13.14 12.73 -0.04
N THR A 2 -12.57 11.56 0.24
CA THR A 2 -11.92 10.72 -0.78
C THR A 2 -12.64 9.37 -0.86
N LEU A 3 -13.13 9.02 -2.05
CA LEU A 3 -13.76 7.73 -2.34
C LEU A 3 -12.76 6.84 -3.10
N ARG A 4 -12.34 5.74 -2.50
CA ARG A 4 -11.44 4.76 -3.10
C ARG A 4 -12.23 3.61 -3.72
N VAL A 5 -11.94 3.29 -4.98
CA VAL A 5 -12.65 2.23 -5.73
C VAL A 5 -11.67 1.38 -6.54
N PRO A 6 -12.03 0.12 -6.88
CA PRO A 6 -11.30 -0.65 -7.88
C PRO A 6 -11.33 0.05 -9.26
N PHE A 7 -10.29 -0.15 -10.06
CA PHE A 7 -10.15 0.51 -11.37
C PHE A 7 -11.33 0.23 -12.31
N ASP A 8 -11.80 -1.01 -12.36
CA ASP A 8 -12.94 -1.38 -13.22
C ASP A 8 -14.26 -0.69 -12.79
N GLY A 9 -14.34 -0.21 -11.55
CA GLY A 9 -15.48 0.57 -11.04
C GLY A 9 -15.28 2.08 -11.09
N PHE A 10 -14.12 2.56 -11.56
CA PHE A 10 -13.75 3.97 -11.48
C PHE A 10 -14.70 4.87 -12.27
N ALA A 11 -14.91 4.61 -13.55
CA ALA A 11 -15.76 5.46 -14.40
C ALA A 11 -17.21 5.51 -13.91
N ASP A 12 -17.71 4.37 -13.45
CA ASP A 12 -19.02 4.25 -12.81
C ASP A 12 -19.12 5.09 -11.53
N ALA A 13 -18.08 5.08 -10.68
CA ALA A 13 -18.04 5.88 -9.47
C ALA A 13 -17.95 7.39 -9.78
N VAL A 14 -17.19 7.78 -10.80
CA VAL A 14 -17.15 9.17 -11.28
C VAL A 14 -18.55 9.61 -11.73
N ARG A 15 -19.21 8.84 -12.61
CA ARG A 15 -20.56 9.17 -13.12
C ARG A 15 -21.62 9.28 -12.01
N ARG A 16 -21.54 8.45 -10.97
CA ARG A 16 -22.53 8.44 -9.87
C ARG A 16 -22.34 9.60 -8.90
N ASN A 17 -21.11 9.98 -8.62
CA ASN A 17 -20.80 10.86 -7.49
C ASN A 17 -20.34 12.25 -7.94
N LEU A 18 -19.69 12.36 -9.10
CA LEU A 18 -19.17 13.61 -9.67
C LEU A 18 -20.00 14.05 -10.87
N SER A 19 -19.99 15.36 -11.13
CA SER A 19 -20.62 15.92 -12.34
C SER A 19 -19.61 16.20 -13.45
N THR A 20 -18.41 15.63 -13.35
CA THR A 20 -17.31 15.79 -14.31
C THR A 20 -17.12 14.52 -15.15
N HIS A 21 -16.55 14.71 -16.34
CA HIS A 21 -16.05 13.63 -17.18
C HIS A 21 -14.52 13.62 -17.20
N ASP A 22 -13.88 14.53 -16.47
CA ASP A 22 -12.43 14.67 -16.46
C ASP A 22 -11.81 13.71 -15.44
N ALA A 23 -10.79 12.99 -15.87
CA ALA A 23 -9.95 12.13 -15.06
C ALA A 23 -8.48 12.49 -15.28
N TYR A 24 -7.70 12.44 -14.22
CA TYR A 24 -6.28 12.72 -14.21
C TYR A 24 -5.54 11.44 -13.92
N VAL A 25 -4.54 11.13 -14.74
CA VAL A 25 -3.69 9.96 -14.60
C VAL A 25 -2.27 10.39 -14.30
N HIS A 26 -1.66 9.71 -13.34
CA HIS A 26 -0.26 9.87 -13.01
C HIS A 26 0.38 8.49 -12.90
N SER A 27 1.54 8.34 -13.54
CA SER A 27 2.36 7.16 -13.35
C SER A 27 3.14 7.35 -12.06
N ASP A 28 2.89 6.48 -11.09
CA ASP A 28 3.64 6.43 -9.84
C ASP A 28 4.34 5.08 -9.78
N ASN A 29 5.62 5.10 -10.16
CA ASN A 29 6.51 3.93 -10.22
C ASN A 29 5.88 2.71 -10.93
N ALA A 30 5.38 1.74 -10.16
CA ALA A 30 4.82 0.47 -10.63
C ALA A 30 3.30 0.49 -10.87
N ARG A 31 2.63 1.61 -10.62
CA ARG A 31 1.17 1.75 -10.73
C ARG A 31 0.81 3.03 -11.46
N VAL A 32 -0.42 3.04 -11.97
CA VAL A 32 -1.04 4.24 -12.51
C VAL A 32 -2.13 4.65 -11.53
N ILE A 33 -1.96 5.82 -10.94
CA ILE A 33 -2.96 6.44 -10.08
C ILE A 33 -3.91 7.20 -11.00
N VAL A 34 -5.21 7.00 -10.76
CA VAL A 34 -6.29 7.67 -11.48
C VAL A 34 -7.12 8.43 -10.47
N SER A 35 -7.36 9.70 -10.75
CA SER A 35 -8.12 10.58 -9.88
C SER A 35 -9.12 11.40 -10.67
N ALA A 36 -10.28 11.68 -10.08
CA ALA A 36 -11.24 12.65 -10.59
C ALA A 36 -11.85 13.37 -9.41
N GLY A 37 -12.11 14.66 -9.52
CA GLY A 37 -12.76 15.38 -8.44
C GLY A 37 -13.42 16.65 -8.90
N GLN A 38 -14.20 17.22 -7.99
CA GLN A 38 -14.92 18.46 -8.22
C GLN A 38 -14.83 19.31 -6.96
N GLY A 39 -14.16 20.46 -7.06
CA GLY A 39 -13.90 21.34 -5.91
C GLY A 39 -15.16 21.73 -5.15
N GLU A 40 -16.25 22.05 -5.86
CA GLU A 40 -17.54 22.44 -5.27
C GLU A 40 -18.18 21.35 -4.39
N LYS A 41 -17.95 20.07 -4.73
CA LYS A 41 -18.49 18.94 -3.96
C LYS A 41 -17.57 18.50 -2.81
N GLY A 42 -16.35 19.03 -2.74
CA GLY A 42 -15.36 18.61 -1.76
C GLY A 42 -15.09 17.10 -1.80
N MET A 43 -15.19 16.48 -2.99
CA MET A 43 -15.01 15.04 -3.18
C MET A 43 -14.04 14.71 -4.31
N VAL A 44 -13.17 13.71 -4.06
CA VAL A 44 -12.28 13.08 -5.04
C VAL A 44 -12.59 11.59 -5.09
N VAL A 45 -12.63 11.01 -6.29
CA VAL A 45 -12.61 9.57 -6.53
C VAL A 45 -11.20 9.18 -6.93
N ILE A 46 -10.61 8.21 -6.25
CA ILE A 46 -9.25 7.71 -6.51
C ILE A 46 -9.30 6.20 -6.78
N SER A 47 -8.51 5.77 -7.75
CA SER A 47 -8.21 4.37 -8.03
C SER A 47 -6.74 4.21 -8.38
N SER A 48 -6.23 2.98 -8.30
CA SER A 48 -4.95 2.61 -8.88
C SER A 48 -5.10 1.41 -9.82
N SER A 49 -4.18 1.29 -10.78
CA SER A 49 -4.10 0.16 -11.71
C SER A 49 -2.64 -0.27 -11.88
N THR A 50 -2.42 -1.57 -12.10
CA THR A 50 -1.10 -2.12 -12.48
C THR A 50 -0.89 -2.15 -13.99
N LEU A 51 -1.91 -1.78 -14.78
CA LEU A 51 -1.82 -1.71 -16.23
C LEU A 51 -0.91 -0.55 -16.66
N PRO A 52 -0.24 -0.66 -17.82
CA PRO A 52 0.51 0.46 -18.40
C PRO A 52 -0.36 1.70 -18.58
N ILE A 53 0.20 2.90 -18.40
CA ILE A 53 -0.55 4.17 -18.48
C ILE A 53 -1.27 4.36 -19.83
N VAL A 54 -0.72 3.83 -20.92
CA VAL A 54 -1.35 3.85 -22.25
C VAL A 54 -2.65 3.03 -22.27
N GLU A 55 -2.64 1.85 -21.65
CA GLU A 55 -3.84 1.00 -21.54
C GLU A 55 -4.89 1.60 -20.60
N VAL A 56 -4.44 2.18 -19.48
CA VAL A 56 -5.32 2.88 -18.54
C VAL A 56 -6.03 4.04 -19.24
N ARG A 57 -5.29 4.88 -19.97
CA ARG A 57 -5.84 5.98 -20.78
C ARG A 57 -6.87 5.48 -21.79
N SER A 58 -6.52 4.43 -22.53
CA SER A 58 -7.40 3.83 -23.54
C SER A 58 -8.71 3.33 -22.92
N LYS A 59 -8.65 2.62 -21.79
CA LYS A 59 -9.84 2.13 -21.08
C LYS A 59 -10.72 3.27 -20.56
N LEU A 60 -10.14 4.29 -19.92
CA LEU A 60 -10.90 5.43 -19.41
C LEU A 60 -11.56 6.25 -20.53
N HIS A 61 -10.89 6.41 -21.67
CA HIS A 61 -11.50 7.01 -22.86
C HIS A 61 -12.64 6.16 -23.42
N GLY A 62 -12.49 4.82 -23.45
CA GLY A 62 -13.56 3.90 -23.85
C GLY A 62 -14.81 3.99 -22.96
N GLU A 63 -14.63 4.34 -21.69
CA GLU A 63 -15.69 4.60 -20.71
C GLU A 63 -16.29 6.03 -20.79
N GLY A 64 -15.82 6.85 -21.75
CA GLY A 64 -16.34 8.20 -21.99
C GLY A 64 -15.74 9.29 -21.10
N LEU A 65 -14.60 9.05 -20.45
CA LEU A 65 -13.87 10.06 -19.68
C LEU A 65 -12.85 10.81 -20.54
N HIS A 66 -12.59 12.07 -20.21
CA HIS A 66 -11.50 12.87 -20.73
C HIS A 66 -10.28 12.71 -19.82
N VAL A 67 -9.16 12.26 -20.38
CA VAL A 67 -7.99 11.85 -19.59
C VAL A 67 -6.85 12.86 -19.73
N TYR A 68 -6.42 13.42 -18.62
CA TYR A 68 -5.35 14.42 -18.50
C TYR A 68 -4.15 13.85 -17.72
N ASP A 69 -2.97 14.46 -17.90
CA ASP A 69 -1.81 14.18 -17.06
C ASP A 69 -1.92 14.87 -15.70
N GLY A 70 -1.54 14.16 -14.64
CA GLY A 70 -1.43 14.69 -13.29
C GLY A 70 -2.35 14.00 -12.30
N LEU A 71 -2.62 14.67 -11.18
CA LEU A 71 -3.50 14.20 -10.12
C LEU A 71 -4.43 15.32 -9.69
N TRP A 72 -5.68 14.97 -9.43
CA TRP A 72 -6.63 15.85 -8.79
C TRP A 72 -6.64 15.58 -7.28
N SER A 73 -6.55 16.65 -6.49
CA SER A 73 -6.55 16.61 -5.03
C SER A 73 -7.50 17.65 -4.45
N ILE A 74 -7.85 17.51 -3.17
CA ILE A 74 -8.50 18.57 -2.41
C ILE A 74 -7.51 18.99 -1.34
N GLY A 75 -6.89 20.16 -1.52
CA GLY A 75 -5.80 20.65 -0.67
C GLY A 75 -4.44 20.06 -1.05
N ASP A 76 -3.44 20.28 -0.18
CA ASP A 76 -2.09 19.74 -0.31
C ASP A 76 -2.00 18.26 0.11
N ASP A 77 -3.06 17.72 0.73
CA ASP A 77 -3.17 16.32 1.14
C ASP A 77 -3.55 15.44 -0.06
N LEU A 78 -2.61 15.28 -0.97
CA LEU A 78 -2.56 14.06 -1.76
C LEU A 78 -2.15 12.96 -0.78
N GLU A 79 -3.15 12.28 -0.19
CA GLU A 79 -2.97 10.89 0.25
C GLU A 79 -2.69 10.05 -1.01
N LEU A 80 -1.52 10.26 -1.60
CA LEU A 80 -0.91 9.30 -2.49
C LEU A 80 -0.88 7.98 -1.75
N LEU A 81 -1.12 6.91 -2.48
CA LEU A 81 -1.02 5.56 -1.96
C LEU A 81 0.47 5.25 -1.72
N GLU A 82 1.10 5.96 -0.78
CA GLU A 82 2.46 5.68 -0.37
C GLU A 82 2.48 4.22 0.06
N MET A 83 3.31 3.43 -0.61
CA MET A 83 3.47 2.06 -0.18
C MET A 83 4.01 2.08 1.25
N PRO A 84 3.50 1.22 2.14
CA PRO A 84 4.01 1.19 3.49
C PRO A 84 5.41 0.60 3.52
N TYR A 85 6.15 0.90 4.57
CA TYR A 85 7.29 0.09 4.96
C TYR A 85 6.78 -1.25 5.48
N ILE A 86 7.45 -2.34 5.12
CA ILE A 86 7.06 -3.68 5.60
C ILE A 86 8.14 -4.17 6.56
N GLY A 87 7.77 -4.36 7.83
CA GLY A 87 8.59 -5.06 8.81
C GLY A 87 8.28 -6.55 8.78
N ALA A 88 9.30 -7.39 8.68
CA ALA A 88 9.16 -8.83 8.74
C ALA A 88 10.13 -9.42 9.77
N VAL A 89 9.63 -10.30 10.64
CA VAL A 89 10.42 -11.00 11.65
C VAL A 89 10.33 -12.49 11.42
N SER A 90 11.45 -13.13 11.12
CA SER A 90 11.55 -14.59 11.20
C SER A 90 11.96 -15.00 12.61
N TYR A 91 11.24 -15.92 13.23
CA TYR A 91 11.52 -16.39 14.58
C TYR A 91 11.28 -17.89 14.72
N ARG A 92 11.88 -18.50 15.74
CA ARG A 92 11.70 -19.91 16.05
C ARG A 92 10.43 -20.09 16.89
N ALA A 93 9.36 -20.57 16.27
CA ALA A 93 8.09 -20.84 16.96
C ALA A 93 8.19 -22.06 17.89
N ASN A 94 8.93 -23.10 17.49
CA ASN A 94 9.29 -24.23 18.35
C ASN A 94 10.58 -24.90 17.86
N LYS A 95 11.00 -26.01 18.49
CA LYS A 95 12.26 -26.70 18.14
C LYS A 95 12.38 -27.13 16.67
N GLU A 96 11.26 -27.30 15.98
CA GLU A 96 11.23 -27.83 14.60
C GLU A 96 10.65 -26.84 13.58
N LYS A 97 10.08 -25.71 14.03
CA LYS A 97 9.36 -24.77 13.16
C LYS A 97 9.89 -23.34 13.30
N THR A 98 10.16 -22.74 12.15
CA THR A 98 10.36 -21.30 11.99
C THR A 98 9.06 -20.68 11.48
N ALA A 99 8.70 -19.53 12.02
CA ALA A 99 7.56 -18.74 11.61
C ALA A 99 8.00 -17.36 11.16
N VAL A 100 7.12 -16.66 10.45
CA VAL A 100 7.33 -15.29 9.99
C VAL A 100 6.13 -14.45 10.41
N TRP A 101 6.42 -13.33 11.04
CA TRP A 101 5.46 -12.29 11.34
C TRP A 101 5.72 -11.09 10.43
N VAL A 102 4.67 -10.42 9.95
CA VAL A 102 4.76 -9.32 8.98
C VAL A 102 3.78 -8.23 9.35
N GLU A 103 4.23 -6.98 9.32
CA GLU A 103 3.40 -5.80 9.60
C GLU A 103 3.76 -4.63 8.68
N ALA A 104 2.79 -3.76 8.42
CA ALA A 104 2.90 -2.57 7.61
C ALA A 104 3.02 -1.30 8.47
N TYR A 105 3.94 -0.41 8.10
CA TYR A 105 4.25 0.82 8.82
C TYR A 105 4.14 2.04 7.89
N PRO A 106 3.58 3.16 8.37
CA PRO A 106 3.48 4.39 7.58
C PRO A 106 4.84 5.11 7.43
N GLU A 107 5.75 4.91 8.38
CA GLU A 107 7.09 5.49 8.39
C GLU A 107 8.12 4.38 8.61
N MET A 108 9.39 4.61 8.26
CA MET A 108 10.44 3.61 8.41
C MET A 108 10.61 3.19 9.89
N PRO A 109 10.23 1.96 10.27
CA PRO A 109 10.41 1.52 11.65
C PRO A 109 11.87 1.16 11.90
N THR A 110 12.29 1.21 13.17
CA THR A 110 13.55 0.60 13.60
C THR A 110 13.34 -0.89 13.84
N GLU A 111 14.39 -1.71 13.73
CA GLU A 111 14.29 -3.15 14.01
C GLU A 111 13.78 -3.44 15.43
N ALA A 112 14.19 -2.62 16.41
CA ALA A 112 13.74 -2.71 17.78
C ALA A 112 12.23 -2.44 17.92
N ARG A 113 11.69 -1.47 17.17
CA ARG A 113 10.24 -1.21 17.11
C ARG A 113 9.51 -2.45 16.58
N VAL A 114 9.96 -3.01 15.47
CA VAL A 114 9.33 -4.18 14.85
C VAL A 114 9.32 -5.39 15.80
N LEU A 115 10.41 -5.62 16.56
CA LEU A 115 10.46 -6.67 17.58
C LEU A 115 9.54 -6.39 18.77
N GLN A 116 9.46 -5.13 19.19
CA GLN A 116 8.57 -4.72 20.28
C GLN A 116 7.11 -4.96 19.91
N ASP A 117 6.72 -4.59 18.69
CA ASP A 117 5.34 -4.77 18.20
C ASP A 117 4.98 -6.27 18.11
N LEU A 118 5.91 -7.14 17.66
CA LEU A 118 5.75 -8.61 17.72
C LEU A 118 5.58 -9.12 19.16
N PHE A 119 6.40 -8.64 20.10
CA PHE A 119 6.32 -9.05 21.50
C PHE A 119 4.98 -8.63 22.13
N ASP A 120 4.54 -7.41 21.86
CA ASP A 120 3.28 -6.89 22.36
C ASP A 120 2.11 -7.68 21.78
N GLU A 121 2.12 -8.06 20.49
CA GLU A 121 1.09 -8.92 19.90
C GLU A 121 1.02 -10.29 20.59
N PHE A 122 2.16 -10.92 20.85
CA PHE A 122 2.21 -12.23 21.52
C PHE A 122 1.71 -12.16 22.96
N ARG A 123 2.06 -11.08 23.66
CA ARG A 123 1.59 -10.85 25.02
C ARG A 123 0.08 -10.60 25.03
N ASP A 124 -0.41 -9.79 24.12
CA ASP A 124 -1.83 -9.41 24.03
C ASP A 124 -2.71 -10.60 23.59
N ALA A 125 -2.15 -11.53 22.78
CA ALA A 125 -2.77 -12.80 22.43
C ALA A 125 -2.70 -13.86 23.56
N GLY A 126 -1.96 -13.60 24.64
CA GLY A 126 -1.74 -14.57 25.73
C GLY A 126 -0.84 -15.74 25.34
N GLU A 127 -0.04 -15.60 24.28
CA GLU A 127 0.89 -16.65 23.83
C GLU A 127 2.17 -16.70 24.67
N ILE A 128 2.49 -15.59 25.35
CA ILE A 128 3.61 -15.48 26.29
C ILE A 128 3.13 -14.91 27.61
N GLU A 129 3.33 -15.65 28.70
CA GLU A 129 3.09 -15.17 30.07
C GLU A 129 4.43 -15.05 30.81
N GLU A 130 4.61 -13.93 31.51
CA GLU A 130 5.73 -13.64 32.42
C GLU A 130 7.15 -13.59 31.79
N VAL A 131 7.27 -13.43 30.46
CA VAL A 131 8.55 -13.26 29.77
C VAL A 131 8.86 -11.77 29.57
N THR A 132 10.08 -11.34 29.89
CA THR A 132 10.51 -9.97 29.58
C THR A 132 10.86 -9.83 28.10
N PHE A 133 10.82 -8.60 27.56
CA PHE A 133 11.20 -8.34 26.17
C PHE A 133 12.61 -8.88 25.84
N ASP A 134 13.59 -8.65 26.72
CA ASP A 134 14.96 -9.15 26.51
C ASP A 134 15.03 -10.69 26.44
N GLN A 135 14.27 -11.38 27.30
CA GLN A 135 14.18 -12.83 27.29
C GLN A 135 13.51 -13.35 26.02
N PHE A 136 12.49 -12.64 25.54
CA PHE A 136 11.81 -12.95 24.29
C PHE A 136 12.76 -12.83 23.09
N VAL A 137 13.54 -11.75 23.00
CA VAL A 137 14.49 -11.53 21.90
C VAL A 137 15.57 -12.63 21.87
N VAL A 138 16.13 -12.98 23.03
CA VAL A 138 17.17 -14.02 23.11
C VAL A 138 16.62 -15.41 22.76
N SER A 139 15.40 -15.73 23.22
CA SER A 139 14.81 -17.07 23.04
C SER A 139 14.24 -17.31 21.64
N SER A 140 13.68 -16.26 21.02
CA SER A 140 13.03 -16.34 19.70
C SER A 140 14.00 -16.56 18.55
N GLN A 141 15.31 -16.27 18.74
CA GLN A 141 16.32 -16.27 17.67
C GLN A 141 15.86 -15.45 16.46
N ALA A 142 15.25 -14.30 16.74
CA ALA A 142 14.60 -13.47 15.74
C ALA A 142 15.62 -12.86 14.75
N SER A 143 15.23 -12.75 13.49
CA SER A 143 15.89 -11.91 12.49
C SER A 143 14.87 -10.98 11.89
N VAL A 144 15.23 -9.69 11.80
CA VAL A 144 14.33 -8.63 11.34
C VAL A 144 14.80 -8.13 9.99
N VAL A 145 13.86 -7.91 9.08
CA VAL A 145 14.08 -7.18 7.83
C VAL A 145 13.03 -6.10 7.71
N VAL A 146 13.44 -4.89 7.34
CA VAL A 146 12.54 -3.80 7.00
C VAL A 146 12.70 -3.50 5.52
N LEU A 147 11.61 -3.59 4.77
CA LEU A 147 11.56 -3.27 3.35
C LEU A 147 11.02 -1.86 3.15
N SER A 148 11.77 -1.03 2.44
CA SER A 148 11.31 0.29 2.02
C SER A 148 10.35 0.18 0.82
N PRO A 149 9.53 1.22 0.60
CA PRO A 149 8.70 1.34 -0.60
C PRO A 149 9.48 1.07 -1.89
N ASP A 150 10.64 1.74 -2.05
CA ASP A 150 11.51 1.58 -3.22
C ASP A 150 11.97 0.13 -3.43
N GLN A 151 12.28 -0.60 -2.34
CA GLN A 151 12.73 -2.00 -2.44
C GLN A 151 11.60 -2.91 -2.91
N ILE A 152 10.37 -2.68 -2.40
CA ILE A 152 9.17 -3.41 -2.79
C ILE A 152 8.86 -3.15 -4.28
N GLU A 153 8.97 -1.92 -4.71
CA GLU A 153 8.79 -1.51 -6.12
C GLU A 153 9.83 -2.11 -7.06
N ASN A 154 11.10 -2.05 -6.70
CA ASN A 154 12.18 -2.64 -7.48
C ASN A 154 12.00 -4.15 -7.63
N PHE A 155 11.48 -4.81 -6.59
CA PHE A 155 11.12 -6.20 -6.65
C PHE A 155 9.99 -6.48 -7.65
N PHE A 156 8.91 -5.68 -7.64
CA PHE A 156 7.84 -5.82 -8.64
C PHE A 156 8.34 -5.60 -10.07
N THR A 157 9.17 -4.58 -10.28
CA THR A 157 9.75 -4.26 -11.59
C THR A 157 10.62 -5.41 -12.09
N SER A 158 11.50 -5.95 -11.24
CA SER A 158 12.36 -7.09 -11.61
C SER A 158 11.57 -8.37 -11.88
N LYS A 159 10.56 -8.69 -11.07
CA LYS A 159 9.68 -9.84 -11.32
C LYS A 159 8.92 -9.73 -12.64
N ARG A 160 8.43 -8.53 -12.99
CA ARG A 160 7.70 -8.31 -14.25
C ARG A 160 8.59 -8.52 -15.49
N LEU A 161 9.87 -8.14 -15.40
CA LEU A 161 10.84 -8.36 -16.47
C LEU A 161 11.24 -9.83 -16.62
N GLN A 162 11.10 -10.64 -15.57
CA GLN A 162 11.42 -12.06 -15.57
C GLN A 162 10.27 -12.97 -16.07
N GLY A 163 9.09 -12.41 -16.37
CA GLY A 163 8.01 -13.15 -17.03
C GLY A 163 7.41 -14.30 -16.23
N VAL A 164 7.37 -14.20 -14.90
CA VAL A 164 6.64 -15.12 -14.01
C VAL A 164 5.25 -14.59 -13.73
#